data_AF-A0A834MBW9-F1
#
_entry.id   AF-A0A834MBW9-F1
#
_cell.length_a   1.000
_cell.length_b   1.000
_cell.length_c   1.000
_cell.angle_alpha   90.00
_cell.angle_beta   90.00
_cell.angle_gamma   90.00
#
_symmetry.space_group_name_H-M   'P 1'
#
loop_
_entity.id
_entity.type
_entity.pdbx_description
1 polymer ?
#
loop_
_entity_poly.entity_id
_entity_poly.type
_entity_poly.pdbx_seq_one_letter_code
_entity_poly.pdbx_strand_id
1 'polypeptide(L)'
;LVYDIDEHHSAYASYTDIFKPQNARDEDNTLIDPILGKNYEVGIKGEYFDKKLNTSLTLFRTEQDNYAENTWNMNSAGNYIYEKIR
;
A
#
# COMPACT_ATOMS: atom_id res chain seq x y z
N LEU A 1 -5.38 7.40 -14.39
CA LEU A 1 -5.90 7.50 -15.78
C LEU A 1 -7.26 6.85 -15.84
N VAL A 2 -8.22 7.45 -16.53
CA VAL A 2 -9.54 6.86 -16.82
C VAL A 2 -9.80 7.06 -18.30
N TYR A 3 -10.41 6.08 -18.95
CA TYR A 3 -10.75 6.10 -20.36
C TYR A 3 -12.13 5.47 -20.58
N ASP A 4 -13.01 6.16 -21.29
CA ASP A 4 -14.33 5.65 -21.64
C ASP A 4 -14.21 4.74 -22.88
N ILE A 5 -14.55 3.46 -22.71
CA ILE A 5 -14.50 2.46 -23.78
C ILE A 5 -15.74 2.60 -24.67
N ASP A 6 -16.89 2.79 -24.05
CA ASP A 6 -18.19 3.02 -24.67
C ASP A 6 -19.11 3.85 -23.74
N GLU A 7 -20.39 3.95 -24.08
CA GLU A 7 -21.39 4.73 -23.31
C GLU A 7 -21.66 4.19 -21.90
N HIS A 8 -21.29 2.94 -21.63
CA HIS A 8 -21.59 2.23 -20.38
C HIS A 8 -20.35 1.81 -19.59
N HIS A 9 -19.17 1.72 -20.22
CA HIS A 9 -17.96 1.18 -19.59
C HIS A 9 -16.77 2.14 -19.65
N SER A 10 -16.06 2.24 -18.53
CA SER A 10 -14.79 2.97 -18.43
C SER A 10 -13.70 2.07 -17.88
N ALA A 11 -12.52 2.08 -18.49
CA ALA A 11 -11.32 1.49 -17.92
C ALA A 11 -10.54 2.53 -17.10
N TYR A 12 -9.84 2.08 -16.07
CA TYR A 12 -8.95 2.93 -15.29
C TYR A 12 -7.66 2.22 -14.91
N ALA A 13 -6.63 3.01 -14.69
CA ALA A 13 -5.39 2.59 -14.05
C ALA A 13 -4.96 3.67 -13.06
N SER A 14 -4.49 3.27 -11.87
CA SER A 14 -3.99 4.18 -10.84
C SER A 14 -2.69 3.67 -10.24
N TYR A 15 -1.89 4.62 -9.78
CA TYR A 15 -0.70 4.39 -8.99
C TYR A 15 -0.74 5.35 -7.80
N THR A 16 -0.55 4.82 -6.59
CA THR A 16 -0.55 5.62 -5.37
C THR A 16 0.57 5.17 -4.45
N ASP A 17 1.28 6.15 -3.88
CA ASP A 17 2.23 5.94 -2.80
C ASP A 17 1.58 6.23 -1.44
N ILE A 18 1.90 5.43 -0.44
CA ILE A 18 1.54 5.67 0.96
C ILE A 18 2.79 5.56 1.83
N PHE A 19 2.93 6.43 2.83
CA PHE A 19 3.95 6.28 3.87
C PHE A 19 3.29 6.23 5.25
N LYS A 20 3.80 5.38 6.13
CA LYS A 20 3.34 5.27 7.52
C LYS A 20 4.54 5.35 8.46
N PRO A 21 4.67 6.43 9.25
CA PRO A 21 5.68 6.51 10.30
C PRO A 21 5.55 5.33 11.27
N GLN A 22 6.69 4.83 11.75
CA GLN A 22 6.74 3.75 12.72
C GLN A 22 7.70 4.08 13.86
N ASN A 23 7.35 3.65 15.07
CA ASN A 23 8.14 3.87 16.27
C ASN A 23 8.91 2.59 16.62
N ALA A 24 9.80 2.17 15.72
CA ALA A 24 10.66 1.00 15.87
C ALA A 24 12.13 1.43 15.71
N ARG A 25 13.03 0.79 16.45
CA ARG A 25 14.46 1.13 16.44
C ARG A 25 15.33 -0.10 16.21
N ASP A 26 16.43 0.10 15.52
CA ASP A 26 17.44 -0.93 15.24
C ASP A 26 18.44 -1.10 16.39
N GLU A 27 19.47 -1.91 16.17
CA GLU A 27 20.52 -2.22 17.15
C GLU A 27 21.34 -0.99 17.57
N ASP A 28 21.51 -0.03 16.67
CA ASP A 28 22.20 1.24 16.89
C ASP A 28 21.28 2.30 17.52
N ASN A 29 20.07 1.91 17.93
CA ASN A 29 19.03 2.79 18.47
C ASN A 29 18.60 3.88 17.48
N THR A 30 18.75 3.64 16.18
CA THR A 30 18.28 4.51 15.10
C THR A 30 16.82 4.18 14.77
N LEU A 31 16.02 5.19 14.44
CA LEU A 31 14.62 4.99 14.04
C LEU A 31 14.57 4.32 12.66
N ILE A 32 13.80 3.23 12.53
CA ILE A 32 13.57 2.59 11.24
C ILE A 32 12.79 3.53 10.32
N ASP A 33 13.20 3.58 9.06
CA ASP A 33 12.51 4.31 7.98
C ASP A 33 11.00 4.05 8.00
N PRO A 34 10.13 5.03 7.68
CA PRO A 34 8.70 4.77 7.53
C PRO A 34 8.40 3.60 6.59
N ILE A 35 7.32 2.89 6.87
CA ILE A 35 6.77 1.90 5.94
C ILE A 35 6.38 2.64 4.66
N LEU A 36 6.83 2.14 3.51
CA LEU A 36 6.46 2.66 2.20
C LEU A 36 5.56 1.64 1.50
N GLY A 37 4.38 2.05 1.08
CA GLY A 37 3.47 1.25 0.30
C GLY A 37 3.30 1.81 -1.11
N LYS A 38 3.29 0.93 -2.10
CA LYS A 38 2.97 1.26 -3.50
C LYS A 38 1.76 0.45 -3.90
N ASN A 39 0.71 1.12 -4.39
CA ASN A 39 -0.48 0.46 -4.90
C ASN A 39 -0.63 0.74 -6.39
N TYR A 40 -0.71 -0.34 -7.17
CA TYR A 40 -1.02 -0.35 -8.58
C TYR A 40 -2.41 -0.95 -8.77
N GLU A 41 -3.32 -0.24 -9.43
CA GLU A 41 -4.63 -0.75 -9.75
C GLU A 41 -4.93 -0.60 -11.23
N VAL A 42 -5.64 -1.58 -11.78
CA VAL A 42 -6.25 -1.51 -13.10
C VAL A 42 -7.63 -2.14 -13.03
N GLY A 43 -8.62 -1.50 -13.63
CA GLY A 43 -9.99 -2.01 -13.55
C GLY A 43 -10.91 -1.45 -14.61
N ILE A 44 -12.11 -2.02 -14.65
CA ILE A 44 -13.21 -1.60 -15.51
C ILE A 44 -14.40 -1.29 -14.60
N LYS A 45 -15.11 -0.22 -14.92
CA LYS A 45 -16.36 0.19 -14.28
C LYS A 45 -17.48 0.17 -15.33
N GLY A 46 -18.68 -0.24 -14.91
CA GLY A 46 -19.88 -0.22 -15.73
C GLY A 46 -20.97 0.63 -15.06
N GLU A 47 -21.70 1.41 -15.85
CA GLU A 47 -22.81 2.26 -15.40
C GLU A 47 -24.05 2.03 -16.28
N TYR A 48 -25.17 1.68 -15.65
CA TYR A 48 -26.41 1.32 -16.35
C TYR A 48 -27.65 1.97 -15.73
N PHE A 49 -28.73 2.05 -16.52
CA PHE A 49 -30.06 2.51 -16.11
C PHE A 49 -30.04 3.90 -15.45
N ASP A 50 -29.47 4.90 -16.13
CA ASP A 50 -29.28 6.25 -15.58
C ASP A 50 -28.54 6.25 -14.23
N LYS A 51 -27.42 5.53 -14.18
CA LYS A 51 -26.55 5.36 -12.99
C LYS A 51 -27.19 4.61 -11.81
N LYS A 52 -28.36 3.99 -11.98
CA LYS A 52 -29.03 3.21 -10.92
C LYS A 52 -28.34 1.89 -10.63
N LEU A 53 -27.52 1.38 -11.54
CA LEU A 53 -26.68 0.21 -11.33
C LEU A 53 -25.24 0.52 -11.74
N ASN A 54 -24.30 0.32 -10.80
CA ASN A 54 -22.87 0.45 -11.04
C ASN A 54 -22.18 -0.88 -10.76
N THR A 55 -21.28 -1.29 -11.63
CA THR A 55 -20.47 -2.51 -11.48
C THR A 55 -19.00 -2.17 -11.60
N SER A 56 -18.13 -2.98 -11.00
CA SER A 56 -16.68 -2.80 -11.14
C SER A 56 -15.94 -4.11 -10.98
N LEU A 57 -14.88 -4.28 -11.75
CA LEU A 57 -13.89 -5.32 -11.58
C LEU A 57 -12.50 -4.70 -11.60
N THR A 58 -11.69 -4.99 -10.58
CA THR A 58 -10.38 -4.38 -10.39
C THR A 58 -9.35 -5.43 -10.00
N LEU A 59 -8.19 -5.38 -10.66
CA LEU A 59 -6.97 -6.05 -10.23
C LEU A 59 -6.11 -5.02 -9.49
N PHE A 60 -5.59 -5.42 -8.33
CA PHE A 60 -4.73 -4.58 -7.51
C PHE A 60 -3.46 -5.34 -7.12
N ARG A 61 -2.36 -4.60 -7.00
CA ARG A 61 -1.10 -5.08 -6.45
C ARG A 61 -0.57 -4.05 -5.47
N THR A 62 -0.33 -4.49 -4.25
CA THR A 62 0.29 -3.69 -3.20
C THR A 62 1.66 -4.24 -2.89
N GLU A 63 2.66 -3.38 -2.89
CA GLU A 63 4.02 -3.66 -2.43
C GLU A 63 4.28 -2.82 -1.19
N GLN A 64 4.97 -3.39 -0.18
CA GLN A 64 5.26 -2.71 1.06
C GLN A 64 6.74 -2.90 1.43
N ASP A 65 7.50 -1.82 1.50
CA ASP A 65 8.89 -1.84 1.95
C ASP A 65 9.01 -1.29 3.40
N ASN A 66 10.12 -1.60 4.06
CA ASN A 66 10.51 -1.10 5.37
C ASN A 66 9.58 -1.52 6.52
N TYR A 67 8.94 -2.69 6.47
CA TYR A 67 8.18 -3.14 7.64
C TYR A 67 9.14 -3.47 8.79
N ALA A 68 8.90 -2.94 9.99
CA ALA A 68 9.71 -3.29 11.15
C ALA A 68 9.32 -4.68 11.68
N GLU A 69 10.25 -5.63 11.61
CA GLU A 69 10.13 -6.95 12.21
C GLU A 69 10.96 -7.02 13.50
N ASN A 70 10.39 -7.61 14.56
CA ASN A 70 11.08 -7.75 15.83
C ASN A 70 12.09 -8.90 15.75
N THR A 71 13.36 -8.63 16.06
CA THR A 71 14.44 -9.61 16.00
C THR A 71 14.50 -10.54 17.21
N TRP A 72 13.65 -10.32 18.22
CA TRP A 72 13.66 -10.94 19.55
C TRP A 72 14.91 -10.68 20.38
N ASN A 73 15.84 -9.85 19.89
CA ASN A 73 16.99 -9.37 20.63
C ASN A 73 16.65 -8.08 21.39
N MET A 74 17.39 -7.84 22.47
CA MET A 74 17.28 -6.62 23.26
C MET A 74 18.62 -5.89 23.27
N ASN A 75 18.59 -4.56 23.17
CA ASN A 75 19.79 -3.75 23.35
C ASN A 75 20.16 -3.61 24.83
N SER A 76 21.32 -3.02 25.13
CA SER A 76 21.81 -2.85 26.51
C SER A 76 20.89 -2.00 27.41
N ALA A 77 19.96 -1.25 26.83
CA ALA A 77 18.95 -0.47 27.55
C ALA A 77 17.63 -1.23 27.77
N GLY A 78 17.54 -2.50 27.38
CA GLY A 78 16.35 -3.33 27.54
C GLY A 78 15.23 -3.07 26.53
N ASN A 79 15.52 -2.41 25.41
CA ASN A 79 14.55 -2.22 24.32
C ASN A 79 14.70 -3.33 23.29
N TYR A 80 13.58 -3.78 22.71
CA TYR A 80 13.61 -4.71 21.59
C TYR A 80 14.25 -4.08 20.35
N ILE A 81 15.05 -4.88 19.65
CA ILE A 81 15.71 -4.52 18.40
C ILE A 81 14.81 -4.96 17.24
N TYR A 82 14.63 -4.06 16.28
CA TYR A 82 13.86 -4.30 15.06
C TYR A 82 14.77 -4.27 13.83
N GLU A 83 14.40 -5.02 12.80
CA GLU A 83 15.00 -4.95 11.48
C GLU A 83 13.96 -4.53 10.44
N LYS A 84 14.42 -3.91 9.35
CA LYS A 84 13.54 -3.57 8.24
C LYS A 84 13.47 -4.76 7.28
N ILE A 85 12.25 -5.21 7.01
CA ILE A 85 11.98 -6.20 5.97
C ILE A 85 11.27 -5.56 4.76
N ARG A 86 11.25 -6.33 3.68
CA ARG A 86 10.72 -5.97 2.36
C ARG A 86 9.42 -6.71 2.06
#